data_AF-A0A813KD23-F1
#
_entry.id   AF-A0A813KD23-F1
#
_cell.length_a   1.000
_cell.length_b   1.000
_cell.length_c   1.000
_cell.angle_alpha   90.00
_cell.angle_beta   90.00
_cell.angle_gamma   90.00
#
_symmetry.space_group_name_H-M   'P 1'
#
loop_
_entity.id
_entity.type
_entity.pdbx_description
1 polymer ?
#
loop_
_entity_poly.entity_id
_entity_poly.type
_entity_poly.pdbx_seq_one_letter_code
_entity_poly.pdbx_strand_id
1 'polypeptide(L)'
;EGAPRFHGAMRGGVYAASFAWLSSRAQAWGVDGHLRLAEVANQLLDAGQMKKAKALLHGDLLDFPDWQQEMAKAHPSTDLLHWHLQSPELSCDSLNGTSKSKHGEHFRCDPSGAEGGSLFCGLTYFFEQFADARLLKQYRHPKEPLNTPAALP
;
A
#
# COMPACT_ATOMS: atom_id res chain seq x y z
N GLU A 1 -25.23 49.51 -30.77
CA GLU A 1 -25.71 48.17 -30.36
C GLU A 1 -24.54 47.20 -30.44
N GLY A 2 -24.13 46.62 -29.32
CA GLY A 2 -22.99 45.69 -29.26
C GLY A 2 -23.04 44.91 -27.96
N ALA A 3 -23.43 43.65 -28.02
CA ALA A 3 -23.47 42.75 -26.88
C ALA A 3 -22.13 42.02 -26.71
N PRO A 4 -21.58 41.88 -25.49
CA PRO A 4 -20.41 41.05 -25.26
C PRO A 4 -20.80 39.58 -25.16
N ARG A 5 -20.15 38.73 -25.95
CA ARG A 5 -20.17 37.27 -25.80
C ARG A 5 -19.20 36.88 -24.68
N PHE A 6 -19.73 36.45 -23.53
CA PHE A 6 -18.98 35.67 -22.56
C PHE A 6 -19.23 34.19 -22.82
N HIS A 7 -18.24 33.52 -23.40
CA HIS A 7 -18.16 32.06 -23.43
C HIS A 7 -16.79 31.65 -22.88
N GLY A 8 -16.81 30.85 -21.82
CA GLY A 8 -15.64 30.09 -21.40
C GLY A 8 -15.22 30.32 -19.96
N ALA A 9 -15.98 29.82 -18.98
CA ALA A 9 -15.48 29.65 -17.62
C ALA A 9 -16.29 28.61 -16.81
N MET A 10 -16.53 27.40 -17.31
CA MET A 10 -17.05 26.30 -16.47
C MET A 10 -16.63 24.92 -16.98
N ARG A 11 -15.31 24.66 -17.05
CA ARG A 11 -14.79 23.29 -17.24
C ARG A 11 -13.63 22.91 -16.31
N GLY A 12 -13.10 23.84 -15.51
CA GLY A 12 -11.96 23.58 -14.61
C GLY A 12 -12.31 23.05 -13.22
N GLY A 13 -13.56 23.16 -12.77
CA GLY A 13 -13.93 22.83 -11.38
C GLY A 13 -14.15 21.33 -11.09
N VAL A 14 -14.52 20.54 -12.09
CA VAL A 14 -14.92 19.13 -11.88
C VAL A 14 -13.70 18.22 -11.73
N TYR A 15 -12.58 18.52 -12.41
CA TYR A 15 -11.39 17.68 -12.37
C TYR A 15 -10.56 17.82 -11.08
N ALA A 16 -10.56 19.00 -10.45
CA ALA A 16 -9.83 19.22 -9.20
C ALA A 16 -10.47 18.50 -8.00
N ALA A 17 -11.80 18.40 -7.96
CA ALA A 17 -12.52 17.72 -6.88
C ALA A 17 -12.35 16.19 -6.91
N SER A 18 -12.22 15.60 -8.10
CA SER A 18 -12.02 14.15 -8.24
C SER A 18 -10.62 13.68 -7.83
N PHE A 19 -9.59 14.51 -8.02
CA PHE A 19 -8.21 14.14 -7.69
C PHE A 19 -7.94 14.18 -6.18
N ALA A 20 -8.52 15.16 -5.46
CA ALA A 20 -8.41 15.28 -4.01
C ALA A 20 -9.11 14.14 -3.24
N TRP A 21 -10.16 13.53 -3.83
CA TRP A 21 -10.87 12.40 -3.22
C TRP A 21 -10.13 11.06 -3.38
N LEU A 22 -9.29 10.92 -4.40
CA LEU A 22 -8.50 9.72 -4.65
C LEU A 22 -7.15 9.71 -3.92
N SER A 23 -6.57 10.88 -3.64
CA SER A 23 -5.26 11.02 -2.99
C SER A 23 -5.31 11.04 -1.45
N SER A 24 -6.51 11.04 -0.86
CA SER A 24 -6.72 11.03 0.60
C SER A 24 -7.03 9.64 1.18
N ARG A 25 -6.86 8.56 0.40
CA ARG A 25 -7.22 7.19 0.84
C ARG A 25 -6.20 6.12 0.45
N ALA A 26 -4.91 6.38 0.60
CA ALA A 26 -3.93 5.31 0.62
C ALA A 26 -3.92 4.57 1.97
N GLN A 27 -5.10 4.15 2.46
CA GLN A 27 -5.19 3.12 3.49
C GLN A 27 -5.03 1.78 2.78
N ALA A 28 -3.96 1.04 3.08
CA ALA A 28 -3.73 -0.26 2.46
C ALA A 28 -4.88 -1.26 2.71
N TRP A 29 -5.63 -1.08 3.81
CA TRP A 29 -6.73 -1.94 4.22
C TRP A 29 -7.88 -1.11 4.81
N GLY A 30 -9.12 -1.50 4.50
CA GLY A 30 -10.30 -1.06 5.26
C GLY A 30 -10.45 -1.84 6.57
N VAL A 31 -11.50 -1.54 7.34
CA VAL A 31 -11.79 -2.21 8.63
C VAL A 31 -11.89 -3.73 8.46
N ASP A 32 -12.60 -4.21 7.42
CA ASP A 32 -12.72 -5.65 7.13
C ASP A 32 -11.37 -6.31 6.84
N GLY A 33 -10.46 -5.58 6.17
CA GLY A 33 -9.11 -6.06 5.89
C GLY A 33 -8.28 -6.19 7.16
N HIS A 34 -8.35 -5.19 8.05
CA HIS A 34 -7.71 -5.25 9.36
C HIS A 34 -8.28 -6.37 10.24
N LEU A 35 -9.61 -6.55 10.25
CA LEU A 35 -10.25 -7.65 10.95
C LEU A 35 -9.73 -8.99 10.45
N ARG A 36 -9.62 -9.17 9.12
CA ARG A 36 -9.10 -10.41 8.56
C ARG A 36 -7.64 -10.69 8.97
N LEU A 37 -6.79 -9.66 9.01
CA LEU A 37 -5.42 -9.79 9.50
C LEU A 37 -5.39 -10.16 10.99
N ALA A 38 -6.26 -9.56 11.80
CA ALA A 38 -6.41 -9.87 13.21
C ALA A 38 -6.88 -11.33 13.43
N GLU A 39 -7.81 -11.84 12.62
CA GLU A 39 -8.23 -13.25 12.63
C GLU A 39 -7.07 -14.21 12.35
N VAL A 40 -6.27 -13.92 11.32
CA VAL A 40 -5.09 -14.73 10.98
C VAL A 40 -4.08 -14.71 12.12
N ALA A 41 -3.77 -13.53 12.67
CA ALA A 41 -2.89 -13.40 13.82
C ALA A 41 -3.41 -14.19 15.03
N ASN A 42 -4.72 -14.11 15.30
CA ASN A 42 -5.36 -14.83 16.40
C ASN A 42 -5.26 -16.36 16.27
N GLN A 43 -5.20 -16.89 15.04
CA GLN A 43 -5.00 -18.32 14.78
C GLN A 43 -3.53 -18.76 14.90
N LEU A 44 -2.57 -17.84 14.69
CA LEU A 44 -1.14 -18.14 14.68
C LEU A 44 -0.48 -17.97 16.05
N LEU A 45 -1.03 -17.12 16.92
CA LEU A 45 -0.49 -16.89 18.25
C LEU A 45 -0.83 -18.04 19.20
N ASP A 46 0.15 -18.51 19.97
CA ASP A 46 -0.09 -19.50 21.01
C ASP A 46 -0.89 -18.91 22.19
N ALA A 47 -1.38 -19.78 23.08
CA ALA A 47 -2.20 -19.37 24.23
C ALA A 47 -1.49 -18.39 25.18
N GLY A 48 -0.17 -18.52 25.35
CA GLY A 48 0.63 -17.64 26.19
C GLY A 48 0.82 -16.26 25.56
N GLN A 49 1.10 -16.21 24.25
CA GLN A 49 1.18 -14.97 23.48
C GLN A 49 -0.18 -14.25 23.44
N MET A 50 -1.26 -14.99 23.19
CA MET A 50 -2.61 -14.44 23.19
C MET A 50 -3.00 -13.86 24.54
N LYS A 51 -2.68 -14.54 25.64
CA LYS A 51 -2.91 -14.00 26.99
C LYS A 51 -2.19 -12.66 27.22
N LYS A 52 -0.95 -12.52 26.76
CA LYS A 52 -0.18 -11.26 26.85
C LYS A 52 -0.82 -10.16 26.01
N ALA A 53 -1.21 -10.48 24.77
CA ALA A 53 -1.88 -9.53 23.88
C ALA A 53 -3.18 -9.01 24.51
N LYS A 54 -4.03 -9.91 25.02
CA LYS A 54 -5.28 -9.53 25.71
C LYS A 54 -5.04 -8.65 26.94
N ALA A 55 -4.00 -8.94 27.71
CA ALA A 55 -3.64 -8.12 28.88
C ALA A 55 -3.20 -6.70 28.50
N LEU A 56 -2.51 -6.53 27.37
CA LEU A 56 -2.08 -5.22 26.88
C LEU A 56 -3.22 -4.42 26.24
N LEU A 57 -4.07 -5.09 25.47
CA LEU A 57 -5.19 -4.47 24.78
C LEU A 57 -6.39 -4.21 25.71
N HIS A 58 -6.41 -4.83 26.88
CA HIS A 58 -7.58 -4.88 27.76
C HIS A 58 -8.85 -5.39 27.04
N GLY A 59 -8.67 -6.31 26.09
CA GLY A 59 -9.73 -6.86 25.23
C GLY A 59 -9.17 -7.90 24.25
N ASP A 60 -10.02 -8.42 23.37
CA ASP A 60 -9.58 -9.37 22.35
C ASP A 60 -9.04 -8.65 21.11
N LEU A 61 -8.06 -9.24 20.43
CA LEU A 61 -7.44 -8.62 19.23
C LEU A 61 -8.49 -8.28 18.16
N LEU A 62 -9.56 -9.07 18.08
CA LEU A 62 -10.65 -8.90 17.11
C LEU A 62 -11.60 -7.75 17.46
N ASP A 63 -11.52 -7.21 18.69
CA ASP A 63 -12.37 -6.10 19.13
C ASP A 63 -11.86 -4.74 18.65
N PHE A 64 -10.67 -4.68 18.06
CA PHE A 64 -9.99 -3.44 17.68
C PHE A 64 -9.60 -3.35 16.19
N PRO A 65 -10.49 -3.71 15.23
CA PRO A 65 -10.13 -3.72 13.80
C PRO A 65 -9.92 -2.32 13.22
N ASP A 66 -10.46 -1.28 13.85
CA ASP A 66 -10.44 0.11 13.40
C ASP A 66 -9.78 1.08 14.39
N TRP A 67 -9.27 0.59 15.53
CA TRP A 67 -8.64 1.42 16.57
C TRP A 67 -7.62 2.41 16.01
N GLN A 68 -6.81 1.96 15.05
CA GLN A 68 -5.81 2.81 14.40
C GLN A 68 -6.43 4.04 13.71
N GLN A 69 -7.60 3.86 13.07
CA GLN A 69 -8.30 4.94 12.38
C GLN A 69 -8.92 5.91 13.37
N GLU A 70 -9.46 5.39 14.48
CA GLU A 70 -9.97 6.21 15.57
C GLU A 70 -8.85 7.05 16.19
N MET A 71 -7.69 6.45 16.41
CA MET A 71 -6.50 7.15 16.90
C MET A 71 -6.00 8.20 15.93
N ALA A 72 -5.94 7.92 14.62
CA ALA A 72 -5.56 8.92 13.62
C ALA A 72 -6.55 10.10 13.57
N LYS A 73 -7.86 9.85 13.77
CA LYS A 73 -8.86 10.93 13.88
C LYS A 73 -8.66 11.77 15.14
N ALA A 74 -8.38 11.15 16.29
CA ALA A 74 -8.17 11.84 17.56
C ALA A 74 -6.81 12.54 17.64
N HIS A 75 -5.80 11.97 16.98
CA HIS A 75 -4.40 12.41 16.99
C HIS A 75 -3.85 12.43 15.55
N PRO A 76 -4.17 13.45 14.74
CA PRO A 76 -3.78 13.49 13.32
C PRO A 76 -2.28 13.37 13.04
N SER A 77 -1.42 13.66 14.02
CA SER A 77 0.03 13.45 13.90
C SER A 77 0.42 11.97 13.73
N THR A 78 -0.42 11.03 14.16
CA THR A 78 -0.17 9.59 13.96
C THR A 78 -0.54 9.11 12.57
N ASP A 79 -1.23 9.93 11.77
CA ASP A 79 -1.69 9.53 10.43
C ASP A 79 -0.51 9.11 9.54
N LEU A 80 0.63 9.79 9.69
CA LEU A 80 1.90 9.48 9.01
C LEU A 80 2.42 8.06 9.29
N LEU A 81 2.04 7.43 10.40
CA LEU A 81 2.44 6.06 10.73
C LEU A 81 1.68 5.00 9.89
N HIS A 82 0.58 5.39 9.23
CA HIS A 82 -0.16 4.52 8.32
C HIS A 82 0.39 4.51 6.89
N TRP A 83 1.34 5.41 6.60
CA TRP A 83 2.02 5.48 5.33
C TRP A 83 3.21 4.54 5.35
N HIS A 84 3.37 3.77 4.28
CA HIS A 84 4.56 2.96 4.10
C HIS A 84 5.71 3.91 3.73
N LEU A 85 6.79 3.92 4.51
CA LEU A 85 8.01 4.60 4.10
C LEU A 85 8.53 3.90 2.85
N GLN A 86 8.38 4.57 1.71
CA GLN A 86 8.91 4.14 0.44
C GLN A 86 10.06 5.08 0.07
N SER A 87 11.28 4.56 -0.03
CA SER A 87 12.43 5.29 -0.54
C SER A 87 13.06 4.47 -1.66
N PRO A 88 12.88 4.86 -2.95
CA PRO A 88 12.11 6.02 -3.41
C PRO A 88 10.58 5.84 -3.24
N GLU A 89 9.85 6.95 -3.19
CA GLU A 89 8.37 6.93 -3.14
C GLU A 89 7.81 6.33 -4.44
N LEU A 90 6.92 5.34 -4.33
CA LEU A 90 6.34 4.67 -5.50
C LEU A 90 5.05 5.40 -5.89
N SER A 91 5.03 6.02 -7.07
CA SER A 91 3.78 6.53 -7.66
C SER A 91 3.16 5.49 -8.59
N CYS A 92 1.83 5.35 -8.59
CA CYS A 92 1.16 4.47 -9.57
C CYS A 92 1.37 4.92 -11.03
N ASP A 93 1.69 6.19 -11.25
CA ASP A 93 2.11 6.70 -12.56
C ASP A 93 3.45 6.11 -13.02
N SER A 94 4.28 5.62 -12.09
CA SER A 94 5.50 4.89 -12.42
C SER A 94 5.24 3.49 -13.01
N LEU A 95 4.04 2.93 -12.78
CA LEU A 95 3.68 1.56 -13.16
C LEU A 95 2.90 1.47 -14.49
N ASN A 96 2.49 2.60 -15.07
CA ASN A 96 1.89 2.66 -16.41
C ASN A 96 2.93 2.45 -17.53
N GLY A 97 3.80 1.44 -17.43
CA GLY A 97 4.64 0.90 -18.51
C GLY A 97 5.51 1.88 -19.31
N THR A 98 5.58 3.16 -18.92
CA THR A 98 6.13 4.26 -19.72
C THR A 98 6.71 5.39 -18.88
N SER A 99 6.64 5.30 -17.54
CA SER A 99 7.60 6.03 -16.73
C SER A 99 8.95 5.39 -16.99
N LYS A 100 9.58 5.88 -18.05
CA LYS A 100 11.00 6.07 -18.06
C LYS A 100 11.33 6.73 -16.72
N SER A 101 11.67 5.92 -15.71
CA SER A 101 12.82 6.28 -14.89
C SER A 101 13.84 6.80 -15.90
N LYS A 102 14.54 7.91 -15.63
CA LYS A 102 15.45 8.51 -16.63
C LYS A 102 16.47 7.49 -17.21
N HIS A 103 16.53 6.28 -16.68
CA HIS A 103 17.32 5.13 -17.08
C HIS A 103 16.56 3.92 -17.69
N GLY A 104 15.23 3.90 -17.76
CA GLY A 104 14.48 2.77 -18.34
C GLY A 104 14.64 1.44 -17.58
N GLU A 105 15.20 1.49 -16.37
CA GLU A 105 15.49 0.32 -15.56
C GLU A 105 14.24 -0.14 -14.80
N HIS A 106 13.95 -1.44 -14.92
CA HIS A 106 12.97 -2.13 -14.10
C HIS A 106 13.45 -2.13 -12.64
N PHE A 107 12.54 -1.98 -11.68
CA PHE A 107 12.87 -2.08 -10.26
C PHE A 107 13.44 -3.48 -9.95
N ARG A 108 14.63 -3.53 -9.35
CA ARG A 108 15.32 -4.75 -8.95
C ARG A 108 15.61 -4.75 -7.46
N CYS A 109 15.67 -5.92 -6.85
CA CYS A 109 16.09 -6.16 -5.48
C CYS A 109 17.60 -6.29 -5.37
N ASP A 110 18.29 -5.24 -5.82
CA ASP A 110 19.74 -5.13 -5.80
C ASP A 110 20.15 -3.69 -5.45
N PRO A 111 21.46 -3.43 -5.22
CA PRO A 111 21.93 -2.09 -4.84
C PRO A 111 21.63 -0.98 -5.86
N SER A 112 21.23 -1.31 -7.09
CA SER A 112 20.86 -0.33 -8.13
C SER A 112 19.37 0.01 -8.14
N GLY A 113 18.53 -0.79 -7.46
CA GLY A 113 17.09 -0.58 -7.34
C GLY A 113 16.65 -0.37 -5.89
N ALA A 114 16.03 -1.39 -5.31
CA ALA A 114 15.57 -1.44 -3.92
C ALA A 114 16.48 -2.35 -3.10
N GLU A 115 16.84 -1.91 -1.89
CA GLU A 115 17.62 -2.74 -0.96
C GLU A 115 16.90 -4.07 -0.70
N GLY A 116 17.65 -5.17 -0.55
CA GLY A 116 17.06 -6.51 -0.42
C GLY A 116 16.13 -6.69 0.79
N GLY A 117 16.33 -5.90 1.86
CA GLY A 117 15.45 -5.84 3.02
C GLY A 117 14.26 -4.89 2.89
N SER A 118 14.09 -4.24 1.74
CA SER A 118 12.96 -3.34 1.49
C SER A 118 11.64 -4.11 1.46
N LEU A 119 10.56 -3.44 1.85
CA LEU A 119 9.21 -4.02 1.78
C LEU A 119 8.85 -4.47 0.36
N PHE A 120 9.32 -3.75 -0.67
CA PHE A 120 9.12 -4.15 -2.06
C PHE A 120 9.68 -5.56 -2.29
N CYS A 121 10.94 -5.79 -1.95
CA CYS A 121 11.58 -7.10 -2.11
C CYS A 121 10.97 -8.18 -1.23
N GLY A 122 10.50 -7.81 -0.03
CA GLY A 122 9.69 -8.67 0.81
C GLY A 122 8.39 -9.12 0.14
N LEU A 123 7.61 -8.18 -0.38
CA LEU A 123 6.37 -8.46 -1.08
C LEU A 123 6.60 -9.25 -2.36
N THR A 124 7.66 -8.94 -3.12
CA THR A 124 8.05 -9.72 -4.30
C THR A 124 8.41 -11.14 -3.92
N TYR A 125 9.17 -11.36 -2.84
CA TYR A 125 9.46 -12.69 -2.31
C TYR A 125 8.18 -13.45 -1.97
N PHE A 126 7.27 -12.85 -1.20
CA PHE A 126 6.02 -13.52 -0.84
C PHE A 126 5.15 -13.81 -2.08
N PHE A 127 5.10 -12.89 -3.04
CA PHE A 127 4.38 -13.10 -4.29
C PHE A 127 4.99 -14.25 -5.09
N GLU A 128 6.30 -14.28 -5.32
CA GLU A 128 6.95 -15.34 -6.09
C GLU A 128 6.85 -16.71 -5.41
N GLN A 129 6.89 -16.77 -4.07
CA GLN A 129 6.84 -18.02 -3.31
C GLN A 129 5.41 -18.54 -3.10
N PHE A 130 4.43 -17.65 -2.93
CA PHE A 130 3.08 -18.03 -2.47
C PHE A 130 1.94 -17.59 -3.38
N ALA A 131 2.20 -16.86 -4.48
CA ALA A 131 1.13 -16.50 -5.40
C ALA A 131 0.51 -17.75 -6.04
N ASP A 132 -0.82 -17.76 -6.06
CA ASP A 132 -1.60 -18.79 -6.73
C ASP A 132 -1.28 -18.81 -8.24
N ALA A 133 -1.14 -20.00 -8.82
CA ALA A 133 -0.83 -20.15 -10.24
C ALA A 133 -1.86 -19.46 -11.18
N ARG A 134 -3.11 -19.27 -10.74
CA ARG A 134 -4.13 -18.51 -11.47
C ARG A 134 -3.80 -17.02 -11.54
N LEU A 135 -3.20 -16.48 -10.48
CA LEU A 135 -2.71 -15.11 -10.43
C LEU A 135 -1.50 -14.94 -11.36
N LEU A 136 -0.55 -15.89 -11.31
CA LEU A 136 0.62 -15.90 -12.19
C LEU A 136 0.27 -16.03 -13.69
N LYS A 137 -0.88 -16.61 -14.05
CA LYS A 137 -1.36 -16.60 -15.45
C LYS A 137 -1.74 -15.20 -15.94
N GLN A 138 -2.18 -14.31 -15.06
CA GLN A 138 -2.58 -12.95 -15.40
C GLN A 138 -1.39 -11.99 -15.40
N TYR A 139 -0.43 -12.22 -14.50
CA TYR A 139 0.80 -11.44 -14.40
C TYR A 139 1.95 -12.19 -15.07
N ARG A 140 2.20 -11.91 -16.36
CA ARG A 140 3.36 -12.47 -17.06
C ARG A 140 4.63 -12.16 -16.29
N HIS A 141 5.52 -13.16 -16.19
CA HIS A 141 6.84 -12.95 -15.59
C HIS A 141 7.53 -11.75 -16.26
N PRO A 142 8.21 -10.90 -15.46
CA PRO A 142 8.98 -9.81 -16.01
C PRO A 142 10.07 -10.36 -16.94
N LYS A 143 10.35 -9.64 -18.03
CA LYS A 143 11.38 -10.04 -19.00
C LYS A 143 12.77 -10.03 -18.39
N GLU A 144 12.98 -9.15 -17.42
CA GLU A 144 14.20 -9.07 -16.64
C GLU A 144 13.94 -9.57 -15.22
N PRO A 145 14.88 -10.31 -14.62
CA PRO A 145 14.72 -10.81 -13.27
C PRO A 145 14.69 -9.64 -12.28
N LEU A 146 13.80 -9.74 -11.29
CA LEU A 146 13.71 -8.76 -10.19
C LEU A 146 14.80 -8.94 -9.15
N ASN A 147 15.66 -9.96 -9.27
CA ASN A 147 16.71 -10.30 -8.30
C ASN A 147 16.19 -10.48 -6.86
N THR A 148 14.95 -10.94 -6.71
CA THR A 148 14.34 -11.25 -5.42
C THR A 148 15.24 -12.17 -4.59
N PRO A 149 15.52 -11.86 -3.32
CA PRO A 149 16.40 -12.69 -2.52
C PRO A 149 15.76 -14.06 -2.25
N ALA A 150 16.57 -15.12 -2.21
CA ALA A 150 16.09 -16.48 -1.95
C ALA A 150 15.58 -16.69 -0.50
N ALA A 151 15.94 -15.78 0.40
CA ALA A 151 15.46 -15.72 1.78
C ALA A 151 15.39 -14.25 2.21
N LEU A 152 14.42 -13.91 3.05
CA LEU A 152 14.36 -12.58 3.65
C LEU A 152 15.39 -12.47 4.79
N PRO A 153 16.09 -11.32 4.92
CA PRO A 153 17.07 -11.08 5.98
C PRO A 153 16.45 -11.00 7.38
#